data_AF-A0A7Y4W998-F1
#
_entry.id   AF-A0A7Y4W998-F1
#
_cell.length_a   1.000
_cell.length_b   1.000
_cell.length_c   1.000
_cell.angle_alpha   90.00
_cell.angle_beta   90.00
_cell.angle_gamma   90.00
#
_symmetry.space_group_name_H-M   'P 1'
#
loop_
_entity.id
_entity.type
_entity.pdbx_description
1 polymer ?
#
loop_
_entity_poly.entity_id
_entity_poly.type
_entity_poly.pdbx_seq_one_letter_code
_entity_poly.pdbx_strand_id
1 'polypeptide(L)'
;MSDGTSTAWVALKGSLAPTFPQLQEFETGGGLSMELGSDGWLLELTPDGQLLCQYGMAIDDVMALLSDGTPEDLGTDEIAKQAKYYIQPAVSKYRAILLKSGFSEQTEITDEYVAARFERSVDVTNPAAVQDLMRWCVRTIGVAG
;
A
#
# COMPACT_ATOMS: atom_id res chain seq x y z
N MET A 1 -18.03 20.38 -2.19
CA MET A 1 -17.21 21.36 -1.44
C MET A 1 -17.00 20.82 -0.04
N SER A 2 -15.82 20.27 0.22
CA SER A 2 -15.28 20.05 1.56
C SER A 2 -13.79 20.31 1.47
N ASP A 3 -13.44 21.55 1.14
CA ASP A 3 -12.07 22.03 1.18
C ASP A 3 -11.76 22.26 2.66
N GLY A 4 -11.34 21.18 3.30
CA GLY A 4 -11.32 21.07 4.75
C GLY A 4 -10.50 19.87 5.13
N THR A 5 -9.24 19.87 4.70
CA THR A 5 -8.25 18.94 5.24
C THR A 5 -8.32 19.05 6.76
N SER A 6 -8.72 17.96 7.44
CA SER A 6 -8.94 17.97 8.88
C SER A 6 -7.70 18.52 9.59
N THR A 7 -7.89 19.43 10.55
CA THR A 7 -6.78 19.97 11.34
C THR A 7 -5.96 18.86 12.00
N ALA A 8 -6.60 17.73 12.33
CA ALA A 8 -5.93 16.54 12.84
C ALA A 8 -5.01 15.89 11.79
N TRP A 9 -5.43 15.82 10.52
CA TRP A 9 -4.58 15.30 9.43
C TRP A 9 -3.35 16.18 9.23
N VAL A 10 -3.53 17.50 9.16
CA VAL A 10 -2.39 18.44 9.03
C VAL A 10 -1.40 18.29 10.19
N ALA A 11 -1.90 18.19 11.42
CA ALA A 11 -1.07 17.97 12.60
C ALA A 11 -0.35 16.61 12.55
N LEU A 12 -1.04 15.55 12.13
CA LEU A 12 -0.46 14.23 11.97
C LEU A 12 0.67 14.25 10.93
N LYS A 13 0.44 14.78 9.72
CA LYS A 13 1.47 14.93 8.69
C LYS A 13 2.72 15.64 9.22
N GLY A 14 2.53 16.75 9.94
CA GLY A 14 3.63 17.49 10.57
C GLY A 14 4.42 16.68 11.60
N SER A 15 3.75 15.80 12.35
CA SER A 15 4.40 14.90 13.31
C SER A 15 5.13 13.72 12.67
N LEU A 16 4.68 13.27 11.49
CA LEU A 16 5.26 12.14 10.78
C LEU A 16 6.56 12.54 10.05
N ALA A 17 6.64 13.74 9.50
CA ALA A 17 7.75 14.18 8.66
C ALA A 17 9.15 14.00 9.29
N PRO A 18 9.38 14.28 10.59
CA PRO A 18 10.69 14.03 11.22
C PRO A 18 11.02 12.54 11.38
N THR A 19 10.00 11.69 11.51
CA THR A 19 10.15 10.25 11.80
C THR A 19 10.22 9.42 10.52
N PHE A 20 9.49 9.83 9.50
CA PHE A 20 9.35 9.15 8.21
C PHE A 20 9.60 10.16 7.07
N PRO A 21 10.85 10.60 6.86
CA PRO A 21 11.18 11.62 5.87
C PRO A 21 10.97 11.14 4.42
N GLN A 22 10.71 9.85 4.20
CA GLN A 22 10.45 9.25 2.90
C GLN A 22 8.98 9.31 2.48
N LEU A 23 8.08 9.73 3.38
CA LEU A 23 6.66 9.90 3.03
C LEU A 23 6.49 10.98 1.97
N GLN A 24 5.75 10.63 0.92
CA GLN A 24 5.38 11.52 -0.17
C GLN A 24 3.88 11.72 -0.19
N GLU A 25 3.48 12.95 -0.50
CA GLU A 25 2.09 13.32 -0.76
C GLU A 25 1.96 13.57 -2.26
N PHE A 26 1.21 12.72 -2.97
CA PHE A 26 1.05 12.86 -4.42
C PHE A 26 -0.01 13.91 -4.80
N GLU A 27 -1.03 14.07 -3.97
CA GLU A 27 -2.09 15.06 -4.14
C GLU A 27 -2.22 15.91 -2.88
N THR A 28 -2.39 17.23 -3.02
CA THR A 28 -2.52 18.12 -1.87
C THR A 28 -3.76 17.79 -1.04
N GLY A 29 -3.54 17.46 0.24
CA GLY A 29 -4.58 17.00 1.15
C GLY A 29 -4.86 15.50 1.07
N GLY A 30 -4.16 14.77 0.19
CA GLY A 30 -4.31 13.34 -0.06
C GLY A 30 -3.52 12.46 0.91
N GLY A 31 -3.43 11.17 0.54
CA GLY A 31 -2.68 10.17 1.29
C GLY A 31 -1.17 10.40 1.26
N LEU A 32 -0.50 9.90 2.30
CA LEU A 32 0.95 9.82 2.39
C LEU A 32 1.42 8.41 2.11
N SER A 33 2.43 8.25 1.27
CA SER A 33 2.95 6.93 0.92
C SER A 33 4.48 6.87 0.88
N MET A 34 5.03 5.68 1.13
CA MET A 34 6.46 5.41 1.03
C MET A 34 6.71 3.92 0.76
N GLU A 35 7.85 3.60 0.18
CA GLU A 35 8.33 2.23 0.04
C GLU A 35 8.60 1.56 1.40
N LEU A 36 8.23 0.29 1.51
CA LEU A 36 8.54 -0.61 2.61
C LEU A 36 9.65 -1.56 2.17
N GLY A 37 10.90 -1.10 2.33
CA GLY A 37 12.08 -1.88 1.97
C GLY A 37 12.32 -1.94 0.46
N SER A 38 12.93 -3.03 -0.02
CA SER A 38 13.29 -3.22 -1.43
C SER A 38 12.32 -4.10 -2.22
N ASP A 39 11.42 -4.79 -1.53
CA ASP A 39 10.63 -5.87 -2.11
C ASP A 39 9.30 -5.34 -2.68
N GLY A 40 9.24 -4.09 -3.15
CA GLY A 40 8.08 -3.47 -3.83
C GLY A 40 6.83 -3.27 -2.98
N TRP A 41 6.91 -3.43 -1.65
CA TRP A 41 5.80 -3.13 -0.75
C TRP A 41 5.70 -1.63 -0.53
N LEU A 42 4.47 -1.11 -0.44
CA LEU A 42 4.19 0.27 -0.13
C LEU A 42 3.46 0.39 1.21
N LEU A 43 3.81 1.41 1.98
CA LEU A 43 3.01 1.91 3.08
C LEU A 43 2.20 3.10 2.55
N GLU A 44 0.92 3.14 2.88
CA GLU A 44 0.07 4.30 2.64
C GLU A 44 -0.70 4.65 3.91
N LEU A 45 -0.88 5.94 4.17
CA LEU A 45 -1.73 6.46 5.23
C LEU A 45 -2.68 7.49 4.61
N THR A 46 -3.97 7.27 4.76
CA THR A 46 -5.00 8.11 4.14
C THR A 46 -5.59 9.12 5.13
N PRO A 47 -6.15 10.24 4.64
CA PRO A 47 -6.77 11.26 5.50
C PRO A 47 -7.99 10.78 6.29
N ASP A 48 -8.68 9.74 5.82
CA ASP A 48 -9.82 9.11 6.49
C ASP A 48 -9.41 8.08 7.56
N GLY A 49 -8.10 7.93 7.80
CA GLY A 49 -7.57 7.14 8.91
C GLY A 49 -7.42 5.66 8.58
N GLN A 50 -7.05 5.31 7.34
CA GLN A 50 -6.60 3.97 7.01
C GLN A 50 -5.08 3.95 6.88
N LEU A 51 -4.44 2.99 7.54
CA LEU A 51 -3.06 2.62 7.28
C LEU A 51 -3.04 1.34 6.44
N LEU A 52 -2.34 1.38 5.33
CA LEU A 52 -2.26 0.30 4.36
C LEU A 52 -0.81 -0.16 4.22
N CYS A 53 -0.60 -1.47 4.27
CA CYS A 53 0.64 -2.11 3.83
C CYS A 53 0.26 -2.95 2.59
N GLN A 54 0.68 -2.52 1.41
CA GLN A 54 0.19 -3.03 0.13
C GLN A 54 1.31 -3.49 -0.79
N TYR A 55 1.01 -4.46 -1.64
CA TYR A 55 1.93 -4.94 -2.67
C TYR A 55 1.13 -5.17 -3.95
N GLY A 56 1.62 -4.60 -5.04
CA GLY A 56 0.92 -4.63 -6.33
C GLY A 56 1.87 -4.60 -7.50
N MET A 57 1.28 -4.72 -8.69
CA MET A 57 1.99 -4.71 -9.95
C MET A 57 1.18 -3.91 -10.96
N ALA A 58 1.87 -3.11 -11.79
CA ALA A 58 1.23 -2.42 -12.89
C ALA A 58 0.74 -3.42 -13.94
N ILE A 59 -0.40 -3.14 -14.55
CA ILE A 59 -0.95 -3.97 -15.63
C ILE A 59 0.04 -4.08 -16.80
N ASP A 60 0.75 -2.99 -17.12
CA ASP A 60 1.78 -2.96 -18.17
C ASP A 60 2.93 -3.94 -17.88
N ASP A 61 3.34 -4.10 -16.62
CA ASP A 61 4.39 -5.05 -16.24
C ASP A 61 3.92 -6.49 -16.41
N VAL A 62 2.65 -6.77 -16.10
CA VAL A 62 2.03 -8.08 -16.31
C VAL A 62 1.99 -8.40 -17.80
N MET A 63 1.59 -7.45 -18.64
CA MET A 63 1.58 -7.62 -20.10
C MET A 63 2.98 -7.86 -20.65
N ALA A 64 3.99 -7.13 -20.16
CA ALA A 64 5.38 -7.34 -20.54
C ALA A 64 5.88 -8.75 -20.20
N LEU A 65 5.54 -9.26 -19.00
CA LEU A 65 5.89 -10.62 -18.56
C LEU A 65 5.21 -11.72 -19.39
N LEU A 66 4.00 -11.46 -19.92
CA LEU A 66 3.24 -12.41 -20.74
C LEU A 66 3.64 -12.38 -22.22
N SER A 67 4.26 -11.29 -22.69
CA SER A 67 4.56 -11.05 -24.11
C SER A 67 5.74 -11.86 -24.68
N ASP A 68 6.41 -12.71 -23.88
CA ASP A 68 7.55 -13.54 -24.29
C ASP A 68 7.18 -14.72 -25.24
N GLY A 69 5.91 -14.82 -25.65
CA GLY A 69 5.42 -15.90 -26.51
C GLY A 69 4.15 -15.55 -27.28
N THR A 70 4.19 -14.55 -28.16
CA THR A 70 3.08 -14.09 -29.04
C THR A 70 2.06 -13.22 -28.28
N PRO A 71 1.60 -12.07 -28.83
CA PRO A 71 0.58 -11.26 -28.15
C PRO A 71 -0.76 -12.01 -28.24
N GLU A 72 -1.11 -12.75 -27.19
CA GLU A 72 -2.50 -13.10 -26.95
C GLU A 72 -3.21 -11.85 -26.42
N ASP A 73 -4.29 -11.46 -27.09
CA ASP A 73 -5.19 -10.39 -26.65
C ASP A 73 -5.96 -10.89 -25.42
N LEU A 74 -5.31 -10.81 -24.26
CA LEU A 74 -5.92 -11.18 -22.99
C LEU A 74 -6.86 -10.07 -22.54
N GLY A 75 -8.09 -10.45 -22.16
CA GLY A 75 -9.02 -9.52 -21.53
C GLY A 75 -8.50 -9.04 -20.16
N THR A 76 -9.04 -7.90 -19.69
CA THR A 76 -8.68 -7.31 -18.39
C THR A 76 -8.83 -8.30 -17.22
N ASP A 77 -9.82 -9.19 -17.28
CA ASP A 77 -10.04 -10.22 -16.26
C ASP A 77 -8.93 -11.28 -16.23
N GLU A 78 -8.45 -11.69 -17.40
CA GLU A 78 -7.31 -12.61 -17.55
C GLU A 78 -6.03 -11.97 -17.04
N ILE A 79 -5.76 -10.71 -17.42
CA ILE A 79 -4.59 -9.96 -16.93
C ILE A 79 -4.65 -9.81 -15.41
N ALA A 80 -5.81 -9.46 -14.85
CA ALA A 80 -5.97 -9.34 -13.41
C ALA A 80 -5.72 -10.67 -12.68
N LYS A 81 -6.13 -11.81 -13.25
CA LYS A 81 -5.81 -13.14 -12.70
C LYS A 81 -4.30 -13.41 -12.73
N GLN A 82 -3.61 -13.08 -13.82
CA GLN A 82 -2.17 -13.25 -13.94
C GLN A 82 -1.42 -12.36 -12.94
N ALA A 83 -1.81 -11.09 -12.82
CA ALA A 83 -1.26 -10.16 -11.85
C ALA A 83 -1.37 -10.71 -10.43
N LYS A 84 -2.56 -11.19 -10.03
CA LYS A 84 -2.78 -11.84 -8.72
C LYS A 84 -1.86 -13.02 -8.51
N TYR A 85 -1.63 -13.83 -9.54
CA TYR A 85 -0.71 -14.97 -9.47
C TYR A 85 0.73 -14.52 -9.24
N TYR A 86 1.20 -13.50 -9.97
CA TYR A 86 2.56 -12.95 -9.83
C TYR A 86 2.83 -12.32 -8.47
N ILE A 87 1.84 -11.63 -7.87
CA ILE A 87 2.04 -10.98 -6.57
C ILE A 87 1.91 -11.93 -5.37
N GLN A 88 1.29 -13.10 -5.56
CA GLN A 88 0.97 -14.02 -4.47
C GLN A 88 2.18 -14.47 -3.63
N PRO A 89 3.38 -14.74 -4.19
CA PRO A 89 4.54 -15.13 -3.41
C PRO A 89 4.99 -14.04 -2.42
N ALA A 90 5.07 -12.79 -2.88
CA ALA A 90 5.44 -11.65 -2.03
C ALA A 90 4.39 -11.40 -0.94
N VAL A 91 3.11 -11.42 -1.32
CA VAL A 91 1.98 -11.27 -0.40
C VAL A 91 1.98 -12.35 0.69
N SER A 92 2.19 -13.60 0.31
CA SER A 92 2.10 -14.74 1.23
C SER A 92 3.16 -14.73 2.33
N LYS A 93 4.32 -14.12 2.09
CA LYS A 93 5.41 -13.96 3.07
C LYS A 93 4.93 -13.25 4.35
N TYR A 94 4.04 -12.26 4.22
CA TYR A 94 3.61 -11.40 5.32
C TYR A 94 2.12 -11.51 5.66
N ARG A 95 1.31 -12.14 4.82
CA ARG A 95 -0.15 -12.27 4.98
C ARG A 95 -0.56 -12.70 6.40
N ALA A 96 0.02 -13.79 6.90
CA ALA A 96 -0.37 -14.33 8.21
C ALA A 96 -0.07 -13.35 9.37
N ILE A 97 1.08 -12.66 9.35
CA ILE A 97 1.45 -11.73 10.41
C ILE A 97 0.64 -10.43 10.34
N LEU A 98 0.28 -9.96 9.14
CA LEU A 98 -0.57 -8.79 8.94
C LEU A 98 -1.99 -9.05 9.46
N LEU A 99 -2.61 -10.16 9.05
CA LEU A 99 -3.95 -10.54 9.52
C LEU A 99 -3.99 -10.71 11.03
N LYS A 100 -3.00 -11.39 11.63
CA LYS A 100 -2.90 -11.54 13.09
C LYS A 100 -2.73 -10.21 13.83
N SER A 101 -2.17 -9.21 13.17
CA SER A 101 -1.94 -7.87 13.72
C SER A 101 -3.13 -6.92 13.53
N GLY A 102 -4.27 -7.44 13.09
CA GLY A 102 -5.53 -6.71 12.99
C GLY A 102 -5.73 -5.97 11.67
N PHE A 103 -4.95 -6.26 10.64
CA PHE A 103 -5.24 -5.80 9.28
C PHE A 103 -6.31 -6.69 8.63
N SER A 104 -7.13 -6.09 7.78
CA SER A 104 -8.00 -6.80 6.83
C SER A 104 -7.37 -6.79 5.44
N GLU A 105 -7.42 -7.92 4.74
CA GLU A 105 -6.92 -8.02 3.37
C GLU A 105 -8.04 -7.70 2.38
N GLN A 106 -7.74 -6.80 1.44
CA GLN A 106 -8.56 -6.48 0.27
C GLN A 106 -7.73 -6.70 -1.00
N THR A 107 -8.43 -6.89 -2.12
CA THR A 107 -7.79 -6.88 -3.43
C THR A 107 -8.33 -5.71 -4.22
N GLU A 108 -7.42 -4.84 -4.66
CA GLU A 108 -7.73 -3.75 -5.56
C GLU A 108 -7.34 -4.13 -6.99
N ILE A 109 -8.25 -3.85 -7.92
CA ILE A 109 -8.04 -4.05 -9.35
C ILE A 109 -8.54 -2.79 -10.02
N THR A 110 -7.64 -2.13 -10.74
CA THR A 110 -7.94 -1.01 -11.63
C THR A 110 -7.43 -1.34 -13.03
N ASP A 111 -7.69 -0.47 -13.99
CA ASP A 111 -7.10 -0.60 -15.33
C ASP A 111 -5.58 -0.35 -15.32
N GLU A 112 -5.04 0.21 -14.22
CA GLU A 112 -3.64 0.58 -14.08
C GLU A 112 -2.81 -0.46 -13.31
N TYR A 113 -3.40 -1.09 -12.27
CA TYR A 113 -2.68 -2.03 -11.41
C TYR A 113 -3.60 -3.03 -10.72
N VAL A 114 -2.96 -4.07 -10.18
CA VAL A 114 -3.58 -5.03 -9.26
C VAL A 114 -2.76 -5.09 -7.99
N ALA A 115 -3.40 -4.95 -6.84
CA ALA A 115 -2.73 -4.93 -5.54
C ALA A 115 -3.47 -5.75 -4.48
N ALA A 116 -2.71 -6.39 -3.60
CA ALA A 116 -3.21 -6.84 -2.31
C ALA A 116 -2.99 -5.72 -1.29
N ARG A 117 -4.07 -5.24 -0.67
CA ARG A 117 -4.03 -4.20 0.36
C ARG A 117 -4.32 -4.81 1.72
N PHE A 118 -3.41 -4.62 2.68
CA PHE A 118 -3.70 -4.92 4.08
C PHE A 118 -4.01 -3.61 4.78
N GLU A 119 -5.27 -3.45 5.18
CA GLU A 119 -5.81 -2.19 5.70
C GLU A 119 -6.11 -2.29 7.19
N ARG A 120 -5.80 -1.24 7.94
CA ARG A 120 -6.16 -1.13 9.34
C ARG A 120 -6.50 0.31 9.68
N SER A 121 -7.68 0.51 10.29
CA SER A 121 -8.10 1.83 10.75
C SER A 121 -7.21 2.33 11.90
N VAL A 122 -6.90 3.62 11.86
CA VAL A 122 -6.10 4.32 12.85
C VAL A 122 -6.79 5.61 13.29
N ASP A 123 -6.51 6.03 14.51
CA ASP A 123 -6.96 7.31 15.03
C ASP A 123 -5.95 8.40 14.63
N VAL A 124 -6.32 9.24 13.67
CA VAL A 124 -5.48 10.36 13.20
C VAL A 124 -5.22 11.43 14.26
N THR A 125 -5.98 11.42 15.36
CA THR A 125 -5.77 12.31 16.50
C THR A 125 -4.73 11.77 17.49
N ASN A 126 -4.23 10.55 17.29
CA ASN A 126 -3.21 9.92 18.11
C ASN A 126 -1.93 9.61 17.30
N PRO A 127 -1.07 10.63 17.06
CA PRO A 127 0.16 10.46 16.29
C PRO A 127 1.10 9.38 16.80
N ALA A 128 1.20 9.19 18.12
CA ALA A 128 2.10 8.20 18.70
C ALA A 128 1.70 6.77 18.29
N ALA A 129 0.40 6.44 18.36
CA ALA A 129 -0.10 5.14 17.96
C ALA A 129 0.05 4.89 16.45
N VAL A 130 -0.21 5.92 15.62
CA VAL A 130 0.01 5.85 14.17
C VAL A 130 1.49 5.57 13.86
N GLN A 131 2.40 6.35 14.45
CA GLN A 131 3.85 6.16 14.27
C GLN A 131 4.33 4.79 14.75
N ASP A 132 3.80 4.27 15.86
CA ASP A 132 4.12 2.94 16.37
C ASP A 132 3.74 1.85 15.37
N LEU A 133 2.54 1.94 14.78
CA LEU A 133 2.07 0.99 13.78
C LEU A 133 2.84 1.10 12.47
N MET A 134 3.15 2.31 12.01
CA MET A 134 3.99 2.53 10.83
C MET A 134 5.40 1.96 11.03
N ARG A 135 6.03 2.21 12.19
CA ARG A 135 7.33 1.60 12.56
C ARG A 135 7.24 0.08 12.60
N TRP A 136 6.09 -0.46 12.99
CA TRP A 136 5.85 -1.90 12.96
C TRP A 136 5.78 -2.45 11.52
N CYS A 137 5.06 -1.82 10.57
CA CYS A 137 5.09 -2.26 9.17
C CYS A 137 6.51 -2.16 8.57
N VAL A 138 7.25 -1.07 8.84
CA VAL A 138 8.65 -0.92 8.39
C VAL A 138 9.54 -2.05 8.92
N ARG A 139 9.44 -2.40 10.22
CA ARG A 139 10.24 -3.49 10.79
C ARG A 139 9.81 -4.88 10.36
N THR A 140 8.54 -5.07 10.02
CA THR A 140 7.98 -6.38 9.69
C THR A 140 8.18 -6.72 8.22
N ILE A 141 8.09 -5.72 7.35
CA ILE A 141 8.13 -5.87 5.89
C ILE A 141 9.41 -5.29 5.31
N GLY A 142 9.81 -4.09 5.76
CA GLY A 142 10.88 -3.30 5.16
C GLY A 142 12.30 -3.69 5.57
N VAL A 143 12.47 -4.67 6.46
CA VAL A 143 13.77 -5.27 6.75
C VAL A 143 13.90 -6.48 5.83
N ALA A 144 14.84 -6.40 4.88
CA ALA A 144 15.13 -7.47 3.95
C ALA A 144 15.18 -8.82 4.69
N GLY A 145 14.35 -9.77 4.22
CA GLY A 145 14.46 -11.16 4.63
C GLY A 145 15.73 -11.78 4.06
#